data_AF-V7H3P1-F1
#
_entry.id   AF-V7H3P1-F1
#
_cell.length_a   1.000
_cell.length_b   1.000
_cell.length_c   1.000
_cell.angle_alpha   90.00
_cell.angle_beta   90.00
_cell.angle_gamma   90.00
#
_symmetry.space_group_name_H-M   'P 1'
#
loop_
_entity.id
_entity.type
_entity.pdbx_description
1 polymer ?
#
loop_
_entity_poly.entity_id
_entity_poly.type
_entity_poly.pdbx_seq_one_letter_code
_entity_poly.pdbx_strand_id
1 'polypeptide(L)'
;MHLLSAGGVNGPVPLAFPAANAVHDLDFAGFQYFGGAQPETNSSSVDGRFFRGYVTGVSPSFYEETDGSLRTFTTTSACRRTSRGLAINHDHTNIVVAPRDLTNVAWVKGSGVTAAKNQTGRTKVANSASLLTFTADGTCLQAISSTSVARRMYVDIKQITGTDPLELTMDGTTFTAKTINAPRYNGIGRYSLPAQTLATYSVGFRGKAGNSYLIDFANVDESEYEQDPVSINARAWRDRAAAYVVDGSPLAIFADNETTQVYFFEYAQRRDGALIASDGDLQISSNAAGVYALGLGPTVNKPGFSDERLLVLNRVMAWRSPTASGLCLNGGPVVTGPGFTPDGSLTHWDLGTNGAANLRIDGRITRFFTSRTIPSVAQARLWTTLP
;
A
#
# COMPACT_ATOMS: atom_id res chain seq x y z
N MET A 1 -23.67 24.15 -45.08
CA MET A 1 -22.43 23.39 -44.78
C MET A 1 -22.39 23.18 -43.28
N HIS A 2 -22.71 21.96 -42.85
CA HIS A 2 -22.96 21.60 -41.46
C HIS A 2 -21.67 21.68 -40.61
N LEU A 3 -21.71 22.48 -39.55
CA LEU A 3 -20.76 22.41 -38.43
C LEU A 3 -21.21 21.26 -37.52
N LEU A 4 -20.49 20.15 -37.56
CA LEU A 4 -20.60 19.11 -36.54
C LEU A 4 -19.79 19.55 -35.32
N SER A 5 -20.50 19.87 -34.25
CA SER A 5 -19.95 19.97 -32.90
C SER A 5 -19.36 18.60 -32.52
N ALA A 6 -18.04 18.52 -32.34
CA ALA A 6 -17.43 17.40 -31.64
C ALA A 6 -17.95 17.43 -30.19
N GLY A 7 -18.77 16.43 -29.86
CA GLY A 7 -19.37 16.28 -28.54
C GLY A 7 -18.29 16.25 -27.47
N GLY A 8 -18.36 17.21 -26.57
CA GLY A 8 -17.68 17.10 -25.29
C GLY A 8 -18.21 15.83 -24.61
N VAL A 9 -17.32 14.85 -24.45
CA VAL A 9 -17.53 13.75 -23.51
C VAL A 9 -17.52 14.41 -22.12
N ASN A 10 -18.70 14.78 -21.63
CA ASN A 10 -18.93 14.92 -20.20
C ASN A 10 -18.78 13.52 -19.60
N GLY A 11 -17.53 13.09 -19.42
CA GLY A 11 -17.23 11.96 -18.55
C GLY A 11 -17.79 12.29 -17.16
N PRO A 12 -18.42 11.34 -16.47
CA PRO A 12 -18.98 11.60 -15.15
C PRO A 12 -17.89 12.10 -14.21
N VAL A 13 -18.17 13.23 -13.57
CA VAL A 13 -17.35 13.82 -12.50
C VAL A 13 -17.06 12.72 -11.47
N PRO A 14 -15.79 12.48 -11.07
CA PRO A 14 -15.51 11.65 -9.90
C PRO A 14 -16.36 12.19 -8.75
N LEU A 15 -17.10 11.33 -8.03
CA LEU A 15 -17.93 11.73 -6.88
C LEU A 15 -17.29 12.93 -6.16
N ALA A 16 -17.93 14.10 -6.17
CA ALA A 16 -17.34 15.27 -5.50
C ALA A 16 -17.09 14.94 -4.03
N PHE A 17 -16.09 15.56 -3.39
CA PHE A 17 -15.90 15.42 -1.94
C PHE A 17 -16.61 16.59 -1.22
N PRO A 18 -17.42 16.33 -0.17
CA PRO A 18 -17.94 15.01 0.19
C PRO A 18 -18.98 14.53 -0.83
N ALA A 19 -19.12 13.20 -0.92
CA ALA A 19 -20.10 12.55 -1.77
C ALA A 19 -21.52 12.97 -1.37
N ALA A 20 -22.39 13.16 -2.37
CA ALA A 20 -23.78 13.48 -2.12
C ALA A 20 -24.44 12.38 -1.25
N ASN A 21 -25.08 12.78 -0.15
CA ASN A 21 -25.71 11.91 0.85
C ASN A 21 -24.74 11.02 1.64
N ALA A 22 -23.43 11.27 1.62
CA ALA A 22 -22.51 10.58 2.53
C ALA A 22 -22.87 10.90 3.98
N VAL A 23 -22.87 9.87 4.82
CA VAL A 23 -22.84 10.03 6.28
C VAL A 23 -21.39 10.25 6.72
N HIS A 24 -20.47 9.46 6.16
CA HIS A 24 -19.04 9.60 6.36
C HIS A 24 -18.35 9.54 4.99
N ASP A 25 -17.36 10.39 4.75
CA ASP A 25 -16.55 10.34 3.53
C ASP A 25 -15.09 10.63 3.89
N LEU A 26 -14.22 9.69 3.51
CA LEU A 26 -12.81 9.70 3.83
C LEU A 26 -12.03 9.65 2.51
N ASP A 27 -11.54 10.81 2.08
CA ASP A 27 -10.55 10.92 1.03
C ASP A 27 -9.16 10.83 1.67
N PHE A 28 -8.58 9.64 1.64
CA PHE A 28 -7.26 9.40 2.21
C PHE A 28 -6.16 10.05 1.39
N ALA A 29 -6.31 10.13 0.07
CA ALA A 29 -5.31 10.71 -0.82
C ALA A 29 -5.30 12.24 -0.73
N GLY A 30 -6.48 12.86 -0.60
CA GLY A 30 -6.64 14.31 -0.39
C GLY A 30 -6.52 14.76 1.06
N PHE A 31 -6.40 13.84 2.02
CA PHE A 31 -6.46 14.10 3.47
C PHE A 31 -7.72 14.86 3.91
N GLN A 32 -8.87 14.55 3.29
CA GLN A 32 -10.15 15.19 3.59
C GLN A 32 -11.10 14.21 4.28
N TYR A 33 -11.80 14.68 5.30
CA TYR A 33 -12.65 13.86 6.17
C TYR A 33 -13.98 14.56 6.43
N PHE A 34 -15.09 13.86 6.23
CA PHE A 34 -16.44 14.33 6.48
C PHE A 34 -17.21 13.34 7.36
N GLY A 35 -18.02 13.85 8.28
CA GLY A 35 -18.81 13.03 9.23
C GLY A 35 -18.04 12.57 10.46
N GLY A 36 -16.81 13.04 10.68
CA GLY A 36 -15.95 12.63 11.78
C GLY A 36 -14.50 13.05 11.57
N ALA A 37 -13.58 12.48 12.35
CA ALA A 37 -12.17 12.82 12.31
C ALA A 37 -11.28 11.59 12.14
N GLN A 38 -10.17 11.76 11.43
CA GLN A 38 -9.07 10.79 11.40
C GLN A 38 -7.75 11.50 11.74
N PRO A 39 -7.39 11.57 13.04
CA PRO A 39 -6.15 12.20 13.46
C PRO A 39 -4.93 11.44 12.92
N GLU A 40 -3.81 12.15 12.75
CA GLU A 40 -2.53 11.57 12.30
C GLU A 40 -1.86 10.74 13.39
N THR A 41 -2.13 11.02 14.65
CA THR A 41 -1.60 10.26 15.79
C THR A 41 -2.67 9.42 16.45
N ASN A 42 -2.26 8.31 17.06
CA ASN A 42 -3.13 7.44 17.83
C ASN A 42 -2.79 7.54 19.32
N SER A 43 -3.29 8.62 19.93
CA SER A 43 -2.96 9.00 21.30
C SER A 43 -4.02 8.62 22.33
N SER A 44 -5.14 8.00 21.94
CA SER A 44 -6.08 7.40 22.91
C SER A 44 -7.03 6.39 22.26
N SER A 45 -7.58 5.51 23.10
CA SER A 45 -8.50 4.44 22.72
C SER A 45 -9.99 4.81 22.73
N VAL A 46 -10.35 6.08 22.96
CA VAL A 46 -11.77 6.53 23.06
C VAL A 46 -11.93 7.98 22.61
N ASP A 47 -11.52 8.31 21.38
CA ASP A 47 -11.56 9.68 20.84
C ASP A 47 -12.50 9.86 19.64
N GLY A 48 -13.34 8.87 19.34
CA GLY A 48 -14.31 8.97 18.24
C GLY A 48 -13.68 9.04 16.85
N ARG A 49 -12.42 8.63 16.70
CA ARG A 49 -11.74 8.54 15.40
C ARG A 49 -12.44 7.54 14.48
N PHE A 50 -12.29 7.70 13.17
CA PHE A 50 -12.77 6.71 12.21
C PHE A 50 -12.06 5.35 12.36
N PHE A 51 -10.74 5.32 12.24
CA PHE A 51 -9.93 4.13 12.28
C PHE A 51 -8.77 4.27 13.25
N ARG A 52 -8.50 3.18 13.94
CA ARG A 52 -7.27 2.94 14.67
C ARG A 52 -6.30 2.16 13.77
N GLY A 53 -5.07 2.64 13.64
CA GLY A 53 -4.02 1.94 12.90
C GLY A 53 -3.18 1.05 13.79
N TYR A 54 -2.69 -0.07 13.26
CA TYR A 54 -1.57 -0.80 13.85
C TYR A 54 -0.55 -1.13 12.77
N VAL A 55 0.68 -0.73 13.02
CA VAL A 55 1.90 -1.16 12.33
C VAL A 55 2.87 -1.58 13.43
N THR A 56 2.68 -2.78 13.94
CA THR A 56 3.53 -3.30 15.02
C THR A 56 4.93 -3.64 14.47
N GLY A 57 5.97 -3.52 15.30
CA GLY A 57 7.29 -4.10 14.99
C GLY A 57 8.36 -3.24 14.32
N VAL A 58 8.04 -2.14 13.61
CA VAL A 58 9.07 -1.20 13.09
C VAL A 58 8.67 0.26 13.24
N SER A 59 9.52 1.04 13.91
CA SER A 59 9.49 2.50 13.91
C SER A 59 10.90 3.03 13.69
N PRO A 60 11.13 3.96 12.75
CA PRO A 60 10.13 4.52 11.84
C PRO A 60 9.68 3.53 10.74
N SER A 61 8.45 3.68 10.27
CA SER A 61 7.95 3.03 9.04
C SER A 61 7.73 4.05 7.93
N PHE A 62 7.59 3.58 6.69
CA PHE A 62 7.58 4.45 5.50
C PHE A 62 6.44 4.10 4.56
N TYR A 63 5.88 5.09 3.88
CA TYR A 63 4.95 4.87 2.78
C TYR A 63 5.16 5.92 1.69
N GLU A 64 4.95 5.55 0.43
CA GLU A 64 5.26 6.39 -0.72
C GLU A 64 4.20 7.48 -0.95
N GLU A 65 4.65 8.71 -1.18
CA GLU A 65 3.87 9.87 -1.63
C GLU A 65 3.72 9.87 -3.15
N THR A 66 2.79 10.66 -3.70
CA THR A 66 2.55 10.71 -5.15
C THR A 66 3.76 11.27 -5.91
N ASP A 67 4.60 12.08 -5.27
CA ASP A 67 5.87 12.59 -5.81
C ASP A 67 7.00 11.53 -5.78
N GLY A 68 6.73 10.32 -5.29
CA GLY A 68 7.69 9.24 -5.14
C GLY A 68 8.58 9.34 -3.89
N SER A 69 8.44 10.40 -3.07
CA SER A 69 9.14 10.49 -1.79
C SER A 69 8.51 9.56 -0.74
N LEU A 70 9.17 9.37 0.39
CA LEU A 70 8.69 8.52 1.47
C LEU A 70 8.29 9.37 2.67
N ARG A 71 7.00 9.30 3.04
CA ARG A 71 6.53 9.81 4.32
C ARG A 71 7.04 8.91 5.44
N THR A 72 7.50 9.52 6.52
CA THR A 72 8.01 8.81 7.70
C THR A 72 6.96 8.80 8.80
N PHE A 73 6.65 7.61 9.31
CA PHE A 73 5.75 7.42 10.45
C PHE A 73 6.57 6.96 11.65
N THR A 74 6.55 7.74 12.72
CA THR A 74 7.35 7.50 13.94
C THR A 74 6.58 6.74 15.02
N THR A 75 5.30 6.42 14.76
CA THR A 75 4.44 5.69 15.69
C THR A 75 3.96 4.40 15.05
N THR A 76 3.86 3.35 15.85
CA THR A 76 3.34 2.02 15.45
C THR A 76 1.82 1.93 15.50
N SER A 77 1.13 3.02 15.85
CA SER A 77 -0.31 3.03 16.11
C SER A 77 -1.09 3.97 15.18
N ALA A 78 -0.44 4.73 14.30
CA ALA A 78 -1.14 5.56 13.32
C ALA A 78 -1.51 4.75 12.06
N CYS A 79 -2.63 5.11 11.43
CA CYS A 79 -2.92 4.64 10.07
C CYS A 79 -1.89 5.27 9.11
N ARG A 80 -1.14 4.44 8.36
CA ARG A 80 -0.17 4.95 7.38
C ARG A 80 -0.90 5.49 6.15
N ARG A 81 -0.94 6.82 6.04
CA ARG A 81 -1.62 7.53 4.94
C ARG A 81 -0.66 8.50 4.27
N THR A 82 -0.67 8.51 2.95
CA THR A 82 0.07 9.47 2.11
C THR A 82 -0.89 10.08 1.10
N SER A 83 -0.39 10.98 0.24
CA SER A 83 -1.14 11.48 -0.91
C SER A 83 -1.51 10.39 -1.93
N ARG A 84 -1.08 9.14 -1.70
CA ARG A 84 -1.48 7.95 -2.47
C ARG A 84 -2.68 7.22 -1.85
N GLY A 85 -3.08 7.54 -0.62
CA GLY A 85 -4.15 6.88 0.12
C GLY A 85 -3.66 6.19 1.40
N LEU A 86 -4.54 5.38 1.98
CA LEU A 86 -4.26 4.51 3.13
C LEU A 86 -3.51 3.25 2.69
N ALA A 87 -2.36 2.99 3.29
CA ALA A 87 -1.56 1.79 3.05
C ALA A 87 -2.23 0.55 3.62
N ILE A 88 -2.24 -0.54 2.84
CA ILE A 88 -2.73 -1.84 3.26
C ILE A 88 -1.71 -2.90 2.83
N ASN A 89 -0.67 -3.10 3.64
CA ASN A 89 0.40 -4.06 3.34
C ASN A 89 0.40 -5.27 4.29
N HIS A 90 1.00 -6.36 3.84
CA HIS A 90 1.28 -7.54 4.67
C HIS A 90 2.57 -7.38 5.47
N ASP A 91 2.77 -8.30 6.40
CA ASP A 91 4.01 -8.35 7.15
C ASP A 91 5.15 -8.90 6.32
N HIS A 92 6.30 -8.24 6.38
CA HIS A 92 7.51 -8.68 5.68
C HIS A 92 8.72 -8.43 6.58
N THR A 93 9.74 -9.27 6.42
CA THR A 93 10.94 -9.22 7.26
C THR A 93 12.16 -8.93 6.41
N ASN A 94 12.76 -7.76 6.63
CA ASN A 94 14.03 -7.44 6.00
C ASN A 94 15.17 -8.16 6.73
N ILE A 95 15.91 -9.01 6.02
CA ILE A 95 17.05 -9.75 6.58
C ILE A 95 18.38 -8.98 6.54
N VAL A 96 18.42 -7.83 5.85
CA VAL A 96 19.64 -7.02 5.69
C VAL A 96 19.90 -6.16 6.93
N VAL A 97 21.11 -6.25 7.46
CA VAL A 97 21.59 -5.41 8.59
C VAL A 97 22.02 -4.06 8.07
N ALA A 98 21.57 -2.99 8.74
CA ALA A 98 21.88 -1.61 8.37
C ALA A 98 21.64 -1.32 6.87
N PRO A 99 20.42 -1.54 6.35
CA PRO A 99 20.12 -1.50 4.91
C PRO A 99 20.30 -0.13 4.24
N ARG A 100 20.51 0.92 5.04
CA ARG A 100 20.71 2.31 4.59
C ARG A 100 22.11 2.85 4.88
N ASP A 101 22.92 2.09 5.62
CA ASP A 101 24.22 2.52 6.14
C ASP A 101 25.30 1.51 5.73
N LEU A 102 25.85 1.74 4.55
CA LEU A 102 26.94 0.94 4.02
C LEU A 102 28.26 1.20 4.76
N THR A 103 28.36 2.15 5.70
CA THR A 103 29.56 2.31 6.55
C THR A 103 29.63 1.26 7.65
N ASN A 104 28.49 0.64 7.99
CA ASN A 104 28.41 -0.43 8.98
C ASN A 104 29.35 -1.61 8.61
N VAL A 105 29.98 -2.21 9.62
CA VAL A 105 30.97 -3.29 9.47
C VAL A 105 30.41 -4.55 8.79
N ALA A 106 29.09 -4.77 8.86
CA ALA A 106 28.45 -5.88 8.17
C ALA A 106 28.54 -5.77 6.64
N TRP A 107 28.83 -4.58 6.09
CA TRP A 107 29.08 -4.34 4.67
C TRP A 107 30.58 -4.37 4.37
N VAL A 108 31.06 -5.51 3.89
CA VAL A 108 32.45 -5.73 3.47
C VAL A 108 32.67 -5.12 2.10
N LYS A 109 33.65 -4.21 2.01
CA LYS A 109 33.99 -3.47 0.79
C LYS A 109 35.30 -4.01 0.24
N GLY A 110 35.35 -4.25 -1.06
CA GLY A 110 36.57 -4.60 -1.77
C GLY A 110 37.57 -3.43 -1.80
N SER A 111 38.80 -3.72 -2.24
CA SER A 111 39.81 -2.69 -2.45
C SER A 111 39.31 -1.63 -3.44
N GLY A 112 39.50 -0.35 -3.13
CA GLY A 112 39.04 0.76 -3.96
C GLY A 112 37.52 0.99 -3.93
N VAL A 113 36.80 0.38 -2.99
CA VAL A 113 35.38 0.65 -2.74
C VAL A 113 35.22 1.33 -1.39
N THR A 114 34.56 2.48 -1.35
CA THR A 114 34.33 3.25 -0.12
C THR A 114 32.86 3.60 0.04
N ALA A 115 32.41 3.78 1.28
CA ALA A 115 31.07 4.25 1.55
C ALA A 115 31.07 5.38 2.57
N ALA A 116 30.11 6.29 2.43
CA ALA A 116 29.84 7.36 3.39
C ALA A 116 28.34 7.54 3.59
N LYS A 117 27.85 7.62 4.83
CA LYS A 117 26.44 7.87 5.12
C LYS A 117 26.14 9.37 5.13
N ASN A 118 26.15 10.00 3.96
CA ASN A 118 26.04 11.45 3.80
C ASN A 118 25.02 11.90 2.75
N GLN A 119 24.23 10.96 2.22
CA GLN A 119 23.25 11.27 1.17
C GLN A 119 21.86 11.49 1.77
N THR A 120 21.06 12.32 1.11
CA THR A 120 19.64 12.50 1.43
C THR A 120 18.82 11.54 0.58
N GLY A 121 18.18 10.55 1.22
CA GLY A 121 17.36 9.57 0.54
C GLY A 121 15.93 10.06 0.25
N ARG A 122 15.04 9.13 -0.11
CA ARG A 122 13.63 9.43 -0.41
C ARG A 122 12.83 9.89 0.81
N THR A 123 13.35 9.68 2.01
CA THR A 123 12.76 10.16 3.27
C THR A 123 12.99 11.65 3.52
N LYS A 124 13.75 12.36 2.66
CA LYS A 124 14.08 13.80 2.78
C LYS A 124 14.91 14.16 4.03
N VAL A 125 15.40 13.16 4.76
CA VAL A 125 16.25 13.32 5.94
C VAL A 125 17.71 13.34 5.50
N ALA A 126 18.46 14.37 5.93
CA ALA A 126 19.89 14.45 5.65
C ALA A 126 20.64 13.26 6.26
N ASN A 127 21.69 12.79 5.59
CA ASN A 127 22.53 11.67 6.04
C ASN A 127 21.73 10.38 6.30
N SER A 128 20.59 10.17 5.63
CA SER A 128 19.78 8.97 5.79
C SER A 128 20.19 7.83 4.87
N ALA A 129 20.89 8.13 3.77
CA ALA A 129 21.32 7.20 2.74
C ALA A 129 22.86 7.19 2.58
N SER A 130 23.39 6.15 1.93
CA SER A 130 24.82 5.98 1.70
C SER A 130 25.24 6.42 0.31
N LEU A 131 26.39 7.09 0.19
CA LEU A 131 27.15 7.19 -1.04
C LEU A 131 28.09 5.98 -1.11
N LEU A 132 28.05 5.23 -2.19
CA LEU A 132 28.96 4.13 -2.51
C LEU A 132 29.82 4.55 -3.70
N THR A 133 31.15 4.60 -3.51
CA THR A 133 32.10 5.09 -4.51
C THR A 133 33.10 4.01 -4.89
N PHE A 134 33.28 3.82 -6.19
CA PHE A 134 34.20 2.86 -6.78
C PHE A 134 35.37 3.60 -7.43
N THR A 135 36.53 3.63 -6.77
CA THR A 135 37.80 4.11 -7.37
C THR A 135 38.55 2.98 -8.10
N ALA A 136 38.14 1.74 -7.88
CA ALA A 136 38.51 0.55 -8.64
C ALA A 136 37.26 -0.31 -8.85
N ASP A 137 37.33 -1.24 -9.80
CA ASP A 137 36.32 -2.29 -9.93
C ASP A 137 36.28 -3.12 -8.65
N GLY A 138 35.10 -3.30 -8.06
CA GLY A 138 35.01 -3.98 -6.78
C GLY A 138 33.58 -4.21 -6.31
N THR A 139 33.46 -4.73 -5.09
CA THR A 139 32.19 -5.12 -4.48
C THR A 139 31.96 -4.47 -3.13
N CYS A 140 30.69 -4.39 -2.72
CA CYS A 140 30.25 -4.09 -1.37
C CYS A 140 29.18 -5.12 -1.01
N LEU A 141 29.52 -6.08 -0.14
CA LEU A 141 28.71 -7.26 0.15
C LEU A 141 28.42 -7.40 1.64
N GLN A 142 27.28 -8.00 1.97
CA GLN A 142 26.93 -8.43 3.32
C GLN A 142 26.57 -9.90 3.30
N ALA A 143 27.32 -10.71 4.03
CA ALA A 143 26.98 -12.11 4.27
C ALA A 143 25.86 -12.19 5.32
N ILE A 144 24.81 -12.95 5.02
CA ILE A 144 23.63 -13.11 5.87
C ILE A 144 23.35 -14.60 6.07
N SER A 145 23.35 -15.02 7.33
CA SER A 145 22.86 -16.34 7.73
C SER A 145 21.35 -16.24 7.97
N SER A 146 20.56 -16.95 7.17
CA SER A 146 19.12 -17.02 7.30
C SER A 146 18.62 -18.36 6.76
N THR A 147 17.43 -18.79 7.17
CA THR A 147 16.77 -19.99 6.65
C THR A 147 16.63 -19.90 5.13
N SER A 148 16.91 -20.99 4.43
CA SER A 148 16.74 -21.08 2.98
C SER A 148 15.25 -21.05 2.61
N VAL A 149 14.80 -19.94 2.02
CA VAL A 149 13.44 -19.72 1.49
C VAL A 149 13.53 -18.75 0.31
N ALA A 150 12.50 -18.65 -0.52
CA ALA A 150 12.55 -17.74 -1.67
C ALA A 150 12.51 -16.27 -1.22
N ARG A 151 13.52 -15.48 -1.60
CA ARG A 151 13.61 -14.05 -1.27
C ARG A 151 13.91 -13.17 -2.46
N ARG A 152 13.46 -11.92 -2.39
CA ARG A 152 13.74 -10.87 -3.38
C ARG A 152 14.55 -9.77 -2.75
N MET A 153 15.32 -9.08 -3.58
CA MET A 153 16.02 -7.85 -3.17
C MET A 153 15.31 -6.65 -3.78
N TYR A 154 15.15 -5.59 -2.99
CA TYR A 154 14.71 -4.26 -3.40
C TYR A 154 15.70 -3.23 -2.88
N VAL A 155 16.07 -2.24 -3.69
CA VAL A 155 17.03 -1.20 -3.29
C VAL A 155 16.73 0.11 -4.00
N ASP A 156 16.83 1.21 -3.26
CA ASP A 156 16.70 2.55 -3.79
C ASP A 156 18.07 3.03 -4.26
N ILE A 157 18.19 3.34 -5.55
CA ILE A 157 19.46 3.69 -6.20
C ILE A 157 19.31 4.99 -6.99
N LYS A 158 20.33 5.85 -6.90
CA LYS A 158 20.56 6.95 -7.84
C LYS A 158 22.02 6.95 -8.28
N GLN A 159 22.26 7.10 -9.58
CA GLN A 159 23.61 7.36 -10.09
C GLN A 159 24.05 8.77 -9.68
N ILE A 160 25.25 8.88 -9.10
CA ILE A 160 25.84 10.17 -8.68
C ILE A 160 26.96 10.58 -9.65
N THR A 161 27.87 9.66 -9.98
CA THR A 161 28.89 9.87 -11.01
C THR A 161 29.02 8.66 -11.92
N GLY A 162 29.58 8.90 -13.11
CA GLY A 162 29.74 7.89 -14.14
C GLY A 162 28.43 7.52 -14.84
N THR A 163 28.48 6.49 -15.67
CA THR A 163 27.35 6.05 -16.52
C THR A 163 27.19 4.54 -16.56
N ASP A 164 28.09 3.80 -15.92
CA ASP A 164 28.01 2.35 -15.93
C ASP A 164 26.81 1.88 -15.08
N PRO A 165 26.22 0.73 -15.41
CA PRO A 165 25.22 0.11 -14.54
C PRO A 165 25.82 -0.27 -13.17
N LEU A 166 24.98 -0.22 -12.13
CA LEU A 166 25.27 -0.91 -10.89
C LEU A 166 24.79 -2.36 -10.99
N GLU A 167 25.61 -3.32 -10.60
CA GLU A 167 25.20 -4.72 -10.56
C GLU A 167 24.80 -5.11 -9.14
N LEU A 168 23.70 -5.85 -9.01
CA LEU A 168 23.15 -6.32 -7.74
C LEU A 168 23.33 -7.83 -7.62
N THR A 169 23.47 -8.34 -6.40
CA THR A 169 23.57 -9.77 -6.10
C THR A 169 22.82 -10.14 -4.81
N MET A 170 22.39 -11.41 -4.71
CA MET A 170 21.90 -12.04 -3.47
C MET A 170 22.75 -13.23 -3.03
N ASP A 171 23.63 -13.75 -3.89
CA ASP A 171 24.48 -14.93 -3.65
C ASP A 171 25.98 -14.58 -3.55
N GLY A 172 26.37 -13.35 -3.88
CA GLY A 172 27.74 -12.85 -3.86
C GLY A 172 28.58 -13.29 -5.07
N THR A 173 28.02 -14.11 -5.96
CA THR A 173 28.73 -14.71 -7.10
C THR A 173 28.08 -14.38 -8.44
N THR A 174 26.75 -14.31 -8.46
CA THR A 174 25.95 -13.94 -9.63
C THR A 174 25.53 -12.47 -9.51
N PHE A 175 25.90 -11.68 -10.51
CA PHE A 175 25.64 -10.24 -10.52
C PHE A 175 24.74 -9.89 -11.70
N THR A 176 23.68 -9.14 -11.43
CA THR A 176 22.74 -8.67 -12.43
C THR A 176 22.84 -7.15 -12.58
N ALA A 177 23.24 -6.69 -13.77
CA ALA A 177 23.29 -5.27 -14.09
C ALA A 177 21.91 -4.61 -14.02
N LYS A 178 21.85 -3.43 -13.42
CA LYS A 178 20.67 -2.56 -13.38
C LYS A 178 21.00 -1.22 -13.99
N THR A 179 20.36 -0.92 -15.12
CA THR A 179 20.37 0.41 -15.71
C THR A 179 19.51 1.34 -14.84
N ILE A 180 20.10 2.43 -14.35
CA ILE A 180 19.43 3.35 -13.43
C ILE A 180 18.66 4.41 -14.23
N ASN A 181 17.48 4.03 -14.79
CA ASN A 181 16.70 4.86 -15.72
C ASN A 181 15.21 5.04 -15.38
N ALA A 182 14.77 4.62 -14.19
CA ALA A 182 13.36 4.69 -13.75
C ALA A 182 13.25 5.43 -12.41
N PRO A 183 13.61 6.73 -12.37
CA PRO A 183 13.60 7.49 -11.13
C PRO A 183 12.16 7.71 -10.64
N ARG A 184 11.97 7.62 -9.32
CA ARG A 184 10.72 7.98 -8.64
C ARG A 184 10.81 9.37 -8.03
N TYR A 185 11.83 9.63 -7.22
CA TYR A 185 11.99 10.89 -6.52
C TYR A 185 13.43 11.38 -6.60
N ASN A 186 13.63 12.62 -7.07
CA ASN A 186 14.94 13.27 -7.15
C ASN A 186 16.04 12.40 -7.80
N GLY A 187 15.69 11.67 -8.86
CA GLY A 187 16.61 10.75 -9.56
C GLY A 187 16.80 9.39 -8.88
N ILE A 188 16.19 9.13 -7.72
CA ILE A 188 16.24 7.85 -7.01
C ILE A 188 15.14 6.94 -7.54
N GLY A 189 15.51 5.79 -8.09
CA GLY A 189 14.60 4.71 -8.48
C GLY A 189 14.69 3.53 -7.51
N ARG A 190 13.66 2.67 -7.47
CA ARG A 190 13.64 1.43 -6.68
C ARG A 190 13.77 0.23 -7.61
N TYR A 191 14.84 -0.53 -7.45
CA TYR A 191 15.25 -1.61 -8.34
C TYR A 191 15.20 -2.94 -7.60
N SER A 192 14.91 -4.03 -8.32
CA SER A 192 14.73 -5.35 -7.70
C SER A 192 15.48 -6.47 -8.41
N LEU A 193 15.77 -7.53 -7.64
CA LEU A 193 16.11 -8.84 -8.16
C LEU A 193 14.92 -9.80 -8.01
N PRO A 194 14.73 -10.73 -8.96
CA PRO A 194 13.69 -11.76 -8.85
C PRO A 194 13.94 -12.68 -7.66
N ALA A 195 12.94 -13.48 -7.29
CA ALA A 195 13.04 -14.37 -6.15
C ALA A 195 14.13 -15.43 -6.33
N GLN A 196 14.93 -15.66 -5.29
CA GLN A 196 15.94 -16.72 -5.24
C GLN A 196 15.87 -17.45 -3.90
N THR A 197 15.95 -18.78 -3.96
CA THR A 197 16.08 -19.66 -2.79
C THR A 197 17.55 -20.03 -2.65
N LEU A 198 18.21 -19.51 -1.61
CA LEU A 198 19.64 -19.69 -1.40
C LEU A 198 19.91 -20.32 -0.04
N ALA A 199 20.89 -21.22 0.02
CA ALA A 199 21.33 -21.83 1.28
C ALA A 199 21.99 -20.80 2.22
N THR A 200 22.68 -19.83 1.64
CA THR A 200 23.26 -18.67 2.33
C THR A 200 23.09 -17.46 1.43
N TYR A 201 22.89 -16.28 2.03
CA TYR A 201 22.76 -15.04 1.30
C TYR A 201 24.04 -14.23 1.39
N SER A 202 24.48 -13.65 0.27
CA SER A 202 25.54 -12.66 0.22
C SER A 202 25.07 -11.53 -0.68
N VAL A 203 24.44 -10.54 -0.06
CA VAL A 203 23.70 -9.50 -0.77
C VAL A 203 24.60 -8.29 -1.01
N GLY A 204 24.38 -7.56 -2.09
CA GLY A 204 25.06 -6.28 -2.28
C GLY A 204 25.30 -5.92 -3.72
N PHE A 205 26.45 -5.30 -3.96
CA PHE A 205 26.70 -4.50 -5.15
C PHE A 205 28.06 -4.79 -5.76
N ARG A 206 28.15 -4.72 -7.10
CA ARG A 206 29.40 -4.63 -7.86
C ARG A 206 29.34 -3.44 -8.79
N GLY A 207 30.41 -2.65 -8.81
CA GLY A 207 30.50 -1.42 -9.59
C GLY A 207 31.85 -1.29 -10.27
N LYS A 208 31.88 -0.45 -11.30
CA LYS A 208 33.07 -0.12 -12.09
C LYS A 208 33.77 1.14 -11.57
N ALA A 209 35.08 1.17 -11.70
CA ALA A 209 35.90 2.34 -11.36
C ALA A 209 35.35 3.63 -12.01
N GLY A 210 35.37 4.74 -11.28
CA GLY A 210 34.87 6.05 -11.73
C GLY A 210 33.38 6.31 -11.45
N ASN A 211 32.65 5.30 -10.98
CA ASN A 211 31.22 5.43 -10.69
C ASN A 211 30.96 5.62 -9.20
N SER A 212 29.88 6.32 -8.89
CA SER A 212 29.34 6.41 -7.53
C SER A 212 27.83 6.46 -7.54
N TYR A 213 27.24 5.93 -6.47
CA TYR A 213 25.80 5.72 -6.37
C TYR A 213 25.32 6.09 -4.97
N LEU A 214 24.16 6.74 -4.89
CA LEU A 214 23.38 6.78 -3.68
C LEU A 214 22.66 5.45 -3.56
N ILE A 215 22.84 4.79 -2.42
CA ILE A 215 22.18 3.56 -2.03
C ILE A 215 21.35 3.81 -0.78
N ASP A 216 20.08 3.45 -0.86
CA ASP A 216 19.16 3.51 0.26
C ASP A 216 18.29 2.24 0.31
N PHE A 217 17.85 1.85 1.50
CA PHE A 217 16.95 0.71 1.73
C PHE A 217 17.26 -0.55 0.92
N ALA A 218 18.48 -1.07 1.01
CA ALA A 218 18.84 -2.39 0.50
C ALA A 218 18.09 -3.46 1.30
N ASN A 219 16.87 -3.79 0.90
CA ASN A 219 16.01 -4.73 1.59
C ASN A 219 16.00 -6.08 0.88
N VAL A 220 15.98 -7.14 1.68
CA VAL A 220 15.79 -8.51 1.21
C VAL A 220 14.74 -9.17 2.09
N ASP A 221 13.67 -9.64 1.46
CA ASP A 221 12.51 -10.21 2.15
C ASP A 221 11.83 -11.30 1.30
N GLU A 222 10.79 -11.91 1.86
CA GLU A 222 10.05 -13.04 1.28
C GLU A 222 8.84 -12.59 0.45
N SER A 223 8.72 -11.29 0.17
CA SER A 223 7.50 -10.73 -0.40
C SER A 223 7.31 -11.10 -1.86
N GLU A 224 6.08 -11.43 -2.22
CA GLU A 224 5.66 -11.74 -3.60
C GLU A 224 5.71 -10.54 -4.54
N TYR A 225 5.80 -9.32 -3.99
CA TYR A 225 5.80 -8.06 -4.70
C TYR A 225 6.68 -7.05 -3.95
N GLU A 226 6.95 -5.92 -4.59
CA GLU A 226 7.62 -4.80 -3.92
C GLU A 226 6.80 -4.37 -2.70
N GLN A 227 7.48 -4.30 -1.55
CA GLN A 227 6.93 -3.79 -0.29
C GLN A 227 7.56 -2.46 0.07
N ASP A 228 6.90 -1.80 1.01
CA ASP A 228 7.44 -0.62 1.66
C ASP A 228 8.85 -0.87 2.18
N PRO A 229 9.74 0.12 2.09
CA PRO A 229 11.09 -0.05 2.57
C PRO A 229 11.15 -0.17 4.10
N VAL A 230 12.07 -0.99 4.59
CA VAL A 230 12.35 -1.16 6.03
C VAL A 230 13.74 -0.63 6.35
N SER A 231 13.87 0.27 7.32
CA SER A 231 15.17 0.94 7.60
C SER A 231 16.16 0.11 8.41
N ILE A 232 15.75 -1.05 8.93
CA ILE A 232 16.52 -1.90 9.84
C ILE A 232 16.30 -3.39 9.51
N ASN A 233 17.08 -4.27 10.13
CA ASN A 233 16.85 -5.71 10.12
C ASN A 233 15.71 -6.04 11.09
N ALA A 234 14.47 -5.95 10.61
CA ALA A 234 13.29 -6.21 11.42
C ALA A 234 12.10 -6.63 10.55
N ARG A 235 11.08 -7.16 11.22
CA ARG A 235 9.77 -7.42 10.64
C ARG A 235 8.91 -6.17 10.70
N ALA A 236 8.60 -5.58 9.55
CA ALA A 236 7.50 -4.64 9.44
C ALA A 236 6.20 -5.45 9.51
N TRP A 237 5.37 -5.21 10.53
CA TRP A 237 4.07 -5.89 10.56
C TRP A 237 3.10 -5.21 9.60
N ARG A 238 2.10 -6.00 9.24
CA ARG A 238 0.94 -5.61 8.44
C ARG A 238 0.29 -4.31 8.89
N ASP A 239 -0.26 -3.58 7.92
CA ASP A 239 -1.22 -2.51 8.21
C ASP A 239 -2.56 -3.10 8.61
N ARG A 240 -3.15 -2.47 9.62
CA ARG A 240 -4.50 -2.79 10.08
C ARG A 240 -5.20 -1.50 10.49
N ALA A 241 -6.08 -0.99 9.63
CA ALA A 241 -6.99 0.10 9.97
C ALA A 241 -8.32 -0.48 10.43
N ALA A 242 -8.63 -0.31 11.72
CA ALA A 242 -9.77 -0.94 12.37
C ALA A 242 -10.70 0.13 12.98
N ALA A 243 -11.99 0.05 12.68
CA ALA A 243 -13.02 0.87 13.34
C ALA A 243 -13.56 0.08 14.53
N TYR A 244 -13.41 0.64 15.75
CA TYR A 244 -13.81 -0.02 17.00
C TYR A 244 -15.03 0.66 17.63
N VAL A 245 -15.98 -0.13 18.13
CA VAL A 245 -17.12 0.40 18.90
C VAL A 245 -16.64 1.02 20.22
N VAL A 246 -15.67 0.37 20.89
CA VAL A 246 -15.07 0.87 22.13
C VAL A 246 -14.36 2.22 21.97
N ASP A 247 -13.95 2.57 20.75
CA ASP A 247 -13.32 3.87 20.45
C ASP A 247 -14.35 4.97 20.22
N GLY A 248 -15.65 4.61 20.21
CA GLY A 248 -16.71 5.49 19.74
C GLY A 248 -16.61 5.78 18.24
N SER A 249 -15.99 4.88 17.45
CA SER A 249 -15.83 5.11 16.02
C SER A 249 -17.19 5.24 15.35
N PRO A 250 -17.48 6.36 14.67
CA PRO A 250 -18.78 6.54 14.01
C PRO A 250 -18.96 5.55 12.85
N LEU A 251 -17.86 4.99 12.31
CA LEU A 251 -17.91 3.92 11.31
C LEU A 251 -18.29 2.57 11.90
N ALA A 252 -17.82 2.25 13.10
CA ALA A 252 -18.20 1.02 13.78
C ALA A 252 -19.66 1.10 14.23
N ILE A 253 -20.08 2.22 14.81
CA ILE A 253 -21.46 2.46 15.25
C ILE A 253 -22.43 2.40 14.06
N PHE A 254 -22.06 2.97 12.91
CA PHE A 254 -22.84 2.89 11.68
C PHE A 254 -23.01 1.44 11.21
N ALA A 255 -21.92 0.67 11.15
CA ALA A 255 -21.95 -0.72 10.74
C ALA A 255 -22.78 -1.61 11.69
N ASP A 256 -22.75 -1.30 12.99
CA ASP A 256 -23.41 -2.05 14.06
C ASP A 256 -24.93 -1.80 14.12
N ASN A 257 -25.36 -0.54 13.96
CA ASN A 257 -26.75 -0.15 14.28
C ASN A 257 -27.59 0.28 13.08
N GLU A 258 -26.96 0.72 11.99
CA GLU A 258 -27.70 1.32 10.88
C GLU A 258 -28.45 0.24 10.09
N THR A 259 -29.75 0.40 9.89
CA THR A 259 -30.57 -0.58 9.15
C THR A 259 -30.36 -0.49 7.64
N THR A 260 -30.00 0.69 7.12
CA THR A 260 -29.66 0.90 5.71
C THR A 260 -28.21 1.35 5.58
N GLN A 261 -27.38 0.46 5.06
CA GLN A 261 -25.94 0.65 4.98
C GLN A 261 -25.50 0.64 3.53
N VAL A 262 -24.80 1.69 3.10
CA VAL A 262 -24.12 1.79 1.81
C VAL A 262 -22.64 2.00 2.07
N TYR A 263 -21.80 1.29 1.33
CA TYR A 263 -20.35 1.37 1.38
C TYR A 263 -19.79 1.59 -0.02
N PHE A 264 -18.84 2.49 -0.14
CA PHE A 264 -18.07 2.70 -1.36
C PHE A 264 -16.58 2.65 -1.07
N PHE A 265 -15.84 2.09 -2.01
CA PHE A 265 -14.38 2.04 -1.96
C PHE A 265 -13.82 2.42 -3.32
N GLU A 266 -12.80 3.26 -3.30
CA GLU A 266 -11.84 3.38 -4.38
C GLU A 266 -10.50 2.84 -3.89
N TYR A 267 -9.97 1.82 -4.57
CA TYR A 267 -8.86 1.04 -4.07
C TYR A 267 -8.01 0.43 -5.17
N ALA A 268 -6.76 0.13 -4.85
CA ALA A 268 -5.84 -0.65 -5.66
C ALA A 268 -5.45 -1.91 -4.88
N GLN A 269 -5.32 -3.04 -5.57
CA GLN A 269 -5.00 -4.33 -4.96
C GLN A 269 -3.92 -5.08 -5.75
N ARG A 270 -3.07 -5.85 -5.07
CA ARG A 270 -2.09 -6.76 -5.67
C ARG A 270 -2.49 -8.22 -5.57
N ARG A 271 -3.40 -8.54 -4.65
CA ARG A 271 -3.88 -9.90 -4.40
C ARG A 271 -5.32 -9.89 -3.92
N ASP A 272 -5.87 -11.10 -3.82
CA ASP A 272 -7.20 -11.34 -3.25
C ASP A 272 -7.22 -10.95 -1.76
N GLY A 273 -8.27 -10.27 -1.32
CA GLY A 273 -8.37 -9.81 0.05
C GLY A 273 -9.73 -9.25 0.46
N ALA A 274 -9.88 -9.01 1.76
CA ALA A 274 -11.06 -8.34 2.30
C ALA A 274 -10.93 -6.82 2.08
N LEU A 275 -12.02 -6.17 1.67
CA LEU A 275 -12.18 -4.71 1.73
C LEU A 275 -12.78 -4.29 3.07
N ILE A 276 -13.74 -5.06 3.57
CA ILE A 276 -14.18 -5.03 4.96
C ILE A 276 -14.27 -6.46 5.47
N ALA A 277 -13.76 -6.69 6.67
CA ALA A 277 -14.06 -7.88 7.45
C ALA A 277 -14.37 -7.48 8.89
N SER A 278 -15.37 -8.11 9.47
CA SER A 278 -15.74 -7.94 10.87
C SER A 278 -15.73 -9.28 11.59
N ASP A 279 -15.88 -9.24 12.91
CA ASP A 279 -16.20 -10.39 13.75
C ASP A 279 -17.68 -10.82 13.67
N GLY A 280 -18.50 -10.15 12.84
CA GLY A 280 -19.91 -10.45 12.60
C GLY A 280 -20.29 -10.47 11.11
N ASP A 281 -21.54 -10.10 10.80
CA ASP A 281 -22.15 -10.25 9.46
C ASP A 281 -21.71 -9.18 8.41
N LEU A 282 -20.68 -8.39 8.68
CA LEU A 282 -20.15 -7.41 7.73
C LEU A 282 -18.89 -7.95 7.04
N GLN A 283 -19.06 -8.41 5.80
CA GLN A 283 -17.96 -8.87 4.96
C GLN A 283 -18.11 -8.38 3.52
N ILE A 284 -17.03 -7.80 2.99
CA ILE A 284 -16.87 -7.40 1.59
C ILE A 284 -15.47 -7.85 1.16
N SER A 285 -15.37 -8.75 0.19
CA SER A 285 -14.12 -9.38 -0.25
C SER A 285 -13.94 -9.26 -1.76
N SER A 286 -12.72 -8.96 -2.21
CA SER A 286 -12.34 -8.80 -3.60
C SER A 286 -11.35 -9.89 -4.00
N ASN A 287 -11.60 -10.59 -5.11
CA ASN A 287 -10.68 -11.59 -5.63
C ASN A 287 -10.69 -11.64 -7.16
N ALA A 288 -9.88 -12.51 -7.76
CA ALA A 288 -9.78 -12.66 -9.22
C ALA A 288 -11.10 -13.07 -9.92
N ALA A 289 -12.09 -13.59 -9.19
CA ALA A 289 -13.42 -13.93 -9.73
C ALA A 289 -14.41 -12.76 -9.70
N GLY A 290 -14.23 -11.78 -8.81
CA GLY A 290 -15.11 -10.64 -8.63
C GLY A 290 -15.08 -10.10 -7.20
N VAL A 291 -16.05 -9.25 -6.85
CA VAL A 291 -16.30 -8.85 -5.46
C VAL A 291 -17.50 -9.62 -4.91
N TYR A 292 -17.39 -10.07 -3.67
CA TYR A 292 -18.42 -10.69 -2.84
C TYR A 292 -18.74 -9.75 -1.70
N ALA A 293 -20.01 -9.57 -1.38
CA ALA A 293 -20.39 -8.65 -0.31
C ALA A 293 -21.68 -9.09 0.34
N LEU A 294 -21.76 -9.05 1.67
CA LEU A 294 -23.03 -9.08 2.41
C LEU A 294 -23.89 -10.31 2.07
N GLY A 295 -23.26 -11.49 1.92
CA GLY A 295 -23.92 -12.75 1.53
C GLY A 295 -24.24 -12.87 0.03
N LEU A 296 -23.96 -11.85 -0.78
CA LEU A 296 -24.11 -11.89 -2.24
C LEU A 296 -22.96 -12.68 -2.89
N GLY A 297 -23.30 -13.39 -3.96
CA GLY A 297 -22.33 -13.99 -4.87
C GLY A 297 -21.49 -12.94 -5.62
N PRO A 298 -20.48 -13.40 -6.39
CA PRO A 298 -19.54 -12.49 -7.02
C PRO A 298 -20.19 -11.60 -8.07
N THR A 299 -19.67 -10.37 -8.21
CA THR A 299 -19.89 -9.57 -9.41
C THR A 299 -19.38 -10.28 -10.67
N VAL A 300 -19.98 -9.98 -11.82
CA VAL A 300 -19.48 -10.45 -13.12
C VAL A 300 -18.20 -9.72 -13.54
N ASN A 301 -18.13 -8.42 -13.26
CA ASN A 301 -16.90 -7.65 -13.43
C ASN A 301 -15.83 -8.16 -12.47
N LYS A 302 -14.58 -8.13 -12.94
CA LYS A 302 -13.41 -8.52 -12.17
C LYS A 302 -12.62 -7.28 -11.72
N PRO A 303 -12.04 -7.30 -10.52
CA PRO A 303 -11.15 -6.25 -10.10
C PRO A 303 -9.86 -6.29 -10.93
N GLY A 304 -9.33 -5.12 -11.27
CA GLY A 304 -7.98 -4.98 -11.79
C GLY A 304 -6.96 -5.14 -10.66
N PHE A 305 -5.85 -5.81 -10.96
CA PHE A 305 -4.72 -5.92 -10.05
C PHE A 305 -3.63 -4.94 -10.49
N SER A 306 -3.18 -4.12 -9.56
CA SER A 306 -2.21 -3.06 -9.77
C SER A 306 -0.94 -3.33 -8.96
N ASP A 307 0.22 -3.25 -9.58
CA ASP A 307 1.45 -3.06 -8.82
C ASP A 307 1.56 -1.60 -8.33
N GLU A 308 2.61 -1.29 -7.58
CA GLU A 308 2.84 0.04 -7.01
C GLU A 308 3.19 1.12 -8.05
N ARG A 309 3.48 0.72 -9.29
CA ARG A 309 3.98 1.56 -10.39
C ARG A 309 2.90 1.83 -11.46
N LEU A 310 1.95 0.91 -11.61
CA LEU A 310 0.81 0.96 -12.52
C LEU A 310 -0.47 1.02 -11.72
N LEU A 311 -0.93 2.24 -11.42
CA LEU A 311 -2.14 2.44 -10.64
C LEU A 311 -3.38 2.06 -11.45
N VAL A 312 -3.91 0.86 -11.19
CA VAL A 312 -5.25 0.45 -11.60
C VAL A 312 -6.15 0.55 -10.38
N LEU A 313 -7.01 1.57 -10.38
CA LEU A 313 -8.04 1.72 -9.34
C LEU A 313 -9.24 0.86 -9.69
N ASN A 314 -9.86 0.32 -8.65
CA ASN A 314 -11.16 -0.30 -8.65
C ASN A 314 -12.11 0.58 -7.85
N ARG A 315 -13.37 0.60 -8.26
CA ARG A 315 -14.45 1.23 -7.52
C ARG A 315 -15.55 0.22 -7.27
N VAL A 316 -15.90 0.03 -6.02
CA VAL A 316 -16.99 -0.86 -5.62
C VAL A 316 -17.97 -0.11 -4.75
N MET A 317 -19.23 -0.44 -4.94
CA MET A 317 -20.31 0.01 -4.09
C MET A 317 -21.15 -1.19 -3.66
N ALA A 318 -21.32 -1.35 -2.36
CA ALA A 318 -22.10 -2.41 -1.73
C ALA A 318 -23.16 -1.79 -0.83
N TRP A 319 -24.36 -2.37 -0.77
CA TRP A 319 -25.41 -1.89 0.12
C TRP A 319 -26.29 -3.01 0.64
N ARG A 320 -26.92 -2.74 1.78
CA ARG A 320 -27.96 -3.57 2.39
C ARG A 320 -28.98 -2.71 3.13
N SER A 321 -30.21 -3.20 3.22
CA SER A 321 -31.35 -2.61 3.90
C SER A 321 -32.26 -3.73 4.40
N PRO A 322 -33.32 -3.43 5.18
CA PRO A 322 -34.28 -4.45 5.62
C PRO A 322 -34.96 -5.21 4.48
N THR A 323 -34.98 -4.65 3.27
CA THR A 323 -35.73 -5.21 2.14
C THR A 323 -34.84 -5.74 1.01
N ALA A 324 -33.62 -5.22 0.85
CA ALA A 324 -32.73 -5.65 -0.24
C ALA A 324 -31.26 -5.37 0.03
N SER A 325 -30.39 -6.10 -0.67
CA SER A 325 -28.95 -5.86 -0.78
C SER A 325 -28.53 -5.73 -2.25
N GLY A 326 -27.38 -5.10 -2.48
CA GLY A 326 -26.79 -5.10 -3.79
C GLY A 326 -25.31 -4.70 -3.83
N LEU A 327 -24.69 -4.95 -4.98
CA LEU A 327 -23.26 -4.83 -5.18
C LEU A 327 -22.97 -4.46 -6.64
N CYS A 328 -22.08 -3.49 -6.85
CA CYS A 328 -21.61 -3.06 -8.17
C CYS A 328 -20.09 -2.84 -8.14
N LEU A 329 -19.40 -3.37 -9.14
CA LEU A 329 -17.96 -3.20 -9.33
C LEU A 329 -17.67 -2.59 -10.70
N ASN A 330 -16.87 -1.53 -10.73
CA ASN A 330 -16.31 -0.93 -11.96
C ASN A 330 -17.37 -0.64 -13.04
N GLY A 331 -18.54 -0.12 -12.67
CA GLY A 331 -19.65 0.19 -13.59
C GLY A 331 -20.40 -1.03 -14.16
N GLY A 332 -20.08 -2.22 -13.67
CA GLY A 332 -20.65 -3.49 -14.11
C GLY A 332 -22.09 -3.71 -13.71
N PRO A 333 -22.68 -4.87 -14.09
CA PRO A 333 -24.02 -5.24 -13.64
C PRO A 333 -24.12 -5.23 -12.10
N VAL A 334 -25.28 -4.82 -11.59
CA VAL A 334 -25.58 -4.88 -10.17
C VAL A 334 -26.02 -6.29 -9.82
N VAL A 335 -25.37 -6.89 -8.82
CA VAL A 335 -25.84 -8.11 -8.16
C VAL A 335 -26.82 -7.68 -7.08
N THR A 336 -27.97 -8.36 -6.96
CA THR A 336 -29.00 -8.08 -5.95
C THR A 336 -29.28 -9.29 -5.11
N GLY A 337 -29.72 -9.09 -3.87
CA GLY A 337 -30.13 -10.17 -2.99
C GLY A 337 -31.09 -9.73 -1.89
N PRO A 338 -31.33 -10.61 -0.91
CA PRO A 338 -32.32 -10.39 0.14
C PRO A 338 -31.92 -9.24 1.07
N GLY A 339 -32.88 -8.81 1.88
CA GLY A 339 -32.70 -7.83 2.94
C GLY A 339 -31.88 -8.36 4.13
N PHE A 340 -31.54 -7.45 5.04
CA PHE A 340 -30.68 -7.68 6.19
C PHE A 340 -31.22 -6.94 7.42
N THR A 341 -30.96 -7.48 8.61
CA THR A 341 -31.19 -6.78 9.89
C THR A 341 -29.87 -6.75 10.68
N PRO A 342 -29.45 -5.59 11.20
CA PRO A 342 -28.26 -5.50 12.05
C PRO A 342 -28.36 -6.39 13.29
N ASP A 343 -27.27 -7.11 13.60
CA ASP A 343 -27.19 -7.97 14.78
C ASP A 343 -26.91 -7.18 16.09
N GLY A 344 -26.39 -5.95 15.98
CA GLY A 344 -26.06 -5.07 17.11
C GLY A 344 -24.95 -5.61 18.02
N SER A 345 -24.11 -6.52 17.51
CA SER A 345 -23.09 -7.24 18.26
C SER A 345 -21.67 -6.98 17.77
N LEU A 346 -21.50 -6.05 16.82
CA LEU A 346 -20.22 -5.75 16.20
C LEU A 346 -19.27 -5.13 17.23
N THR A 347 -18.08 -5.71 17.42
CA THR A 347 -17.08 -5.05 18.28
C THR A 347 -16.16 -4.15 17.46
N HIS A 348 -15.85 -4.56 16.23
CA HIS A 348 -15.01 -3.83 15.29
C HIS A 348 -15.12 -4.37 13.87
N TRP A 349 -14.57 -3.60 12.92
CA TRP A 349 -14.29 -4.10 11.59
C TRP A 349 -12.99 -3.53 11.04
N ASP A 350 -12.34 -4.30 10.18
CA ASP A 350 -11.05 -4.00 9.56
C ASP A 350 -11.23 -3.56 8.11
N LEU A 351 -10.59 -2.46 7.73
CA LEU A 351 -10.58 -1.91 6.37
C LEU A 351 -9.38 -2.47 5.60
N GLY A 352 -9.64 -3.07 4.42
CA GLY A 352 -8.63 -3.61 3.51
C GLY A 352 -7.95 -4.91 3.97
N THR A 353 -8.33 -5.44 5.12
CA THR A 353 -7.75 -6.66 5.71
C THR A 353 -8.77 -7.39 6.59
N ASN A 354 -8.48 -8.64 6.95
CA ASN A 354 -9.22 -9.41 7.94
C ASN A 354 -8.38 -9.65 9.21
N GLY A 355 -7.86 -8.56 9.81
CA GLY A 355 -7.18 -8.50 11.12
C GLY A 355 -5.92 -9.35 11.33
N ALA A 356 -6.02 -10.67 11.17
CA ALA A 356 -4.98 -11.66 11.38
C ALA A 356 -4.78 -12.64 10.21
N ALA A 357 -5.66 -12.69 9.21
CA ALA A 357 -5.59 -13.66 8.11
C ALA A 357 -4.82 -13.15 6.87
N ASN A 358 -4.54 -14.06 5.92
CA ASN A 358 -3.93 -13.78 4.61
C ASN A 358 -4.87 -13.06 3.62
N LEU A 359 -6.08 -12.69 4.05
CA LEU A 359 -7.07 -11.99 3.23
C LEU A 359 -6.89 -10.48 3.36
N ARG A 360 -6.02 -9.94 2.50
CA ARG A 360 -5.64 -8.51 2.47
C ARG A 360 -5.32 -8.13 1.04
N ILE A 361 -5.65 -6.90 0.66
CA ILE A 361 -5.50 -6.50 -0.75
C ILE A 361 -4.06 -6.20 -1.16
N ASP A 362 -3.12 -6.06 -0.22
CA ASP A 362 -1.72 -5.67 -0.45
C ASP A 362 -1.59 -4.50 -1.43
N GLY A 363 -2.22 -3.40 -1.06
CA GLY A 363 -2.38 -2.23 -1.91
C GLY A 363 -2.76 -1.01 -1.11
N ARG A 364 -3.77 -0.28 -1.58
CA ARG A 364 -4.17 0.97 -0.92
C ARG A 364 -5.63 1.31 -1.15
N ILE A 365 -6.17 2.09 -0.24
CA ILE A 365 -7.51 2.65 -0.35
C ILE A 365 -7.37 4.16 -0.48
N THR A 366 -7.78 4.72 -1.62
CA THR A 366 -7.72 6.16 -1.88
C THR A 366 -8.93 6.86 -1.28
N ARG A 367 -10.11 6.23 -1.33
CA ARG A 367 -11.34 6.78 -0.77
C ARG A 367 -12.26 5.70 -0.21
N PHE A 368 -12.93 6.03 0.89
CA PHE A 368 -13.96 5.22 1.50
C PHE A 368 -15.11 6.12 1.98
N PHE A 369 -16.36 5.77 1.69
CA PHE A 369 -17.50 6.51 2.24
C PHE A 369 -18.64 5.57 2.61
N THR A 370 -19.50 6.04 3.53
CA THR A 370 -20.76 5.37 3.87
C THR A 370 -21.97 6.28 3.64
N SER A 371 -23.14 5.71 3.36
CA SER A 371 -24.40 6.44 3.18
C SER A 371 -25.61 5.65 3.69
N ARG A 372 -26.71 6.36 3.97
CA ARG A 372 -28.05 5.78 4.26
C ARG A 372 -28.95 5.75 3.03
N THR A 373 -28.50 6.30 1.91
CA THR A 373 -29.30 6.41 0.69
C THR A 373 -28.82 5.38 -0.31
N ILE A 374 -29.63 4.33 -0.52
CA ILE A 374 -29.34 3.33 -1.55
C ILE A 374 -29.33 4.01 -2.94
N PRO A 375 -28.25 3.86 -3.71
CA PRO A 375 -28.20 4.38 -5.07
C PRO A 375 -29.18 3.61 -5.98
N SER A 376 -29.74 4.28 -6.97
CA SER A 376 -30.37 3.56 -8.10
C SER A 376 -29.31 2.72 -8.83
N VAL A 377 -29.73 1.68 -9.56
CA VAL A 377 -28.82 0.86 -10.38
C VAL A 377 -27.97 1.72 -11.33
N ALA A 378 -28.57 2.74 -11.94
CA ALA A 378 -27.87 3.66 -12.83
C ALA A 378 -26.81 4.48 -12.09
N GLN A 379 -27.14 5.01 -10.90
CA GLN A 379 -26.17 5.73 -10.06
C GLN A 379 -25.06 4.80 -9.57
N ALA A 380 -25.39 3.57 -9.18
CA ALA A 380 -24.41 2.60 -8.69
C ALA A 380 -23.34 2.31 -9.74
N ARG A 381 -23.78 2.11 -10.99
CA ARG A 381 -22.89 1.91 -12.13
C ARG A 381 -22.08 3.17 -12.41
N LEU A 382 -22.74 4.32 -12.53
CA LEU A 382 -22.09 5.59 -12.84
C LEU A 382 -20.97 5.94 -11.85
N TRP A 383 -21.24 5.79 -10.56
CA TRP A 383 -20.31 6.12 -9.48
C TRP A 383 -19.14 5.15 -9.37
N THR A 384 -19.32 3.92 -9.85
CA THR A 384 -18.26 2.91 -9.89
C THR A 384 -17.57 2.84 -11.24
N THR A 385 -18.04 3.54 -12.28
CA THR A 385 -17.34 3.61 -13.56
C THR A 385 -15.98 4.29 -13.37
N LEU A 386 -14.94 3.64 -13.88
CA LEU A 386 -13.60 4.22 -13.96
C LEU A 386 -13.55 5.18 -15.18
N PRO A 387 -12.79 6.28 -15.10
CA PRO A 387 -12.60 7.21 -16.22
C PRO A 387 -12.05 6.54 -17.49
#